data_AF-A0A4R9EVT6-F1
#
_entry.id   AF-A0A4R9EVT6-F1
#
_cell.length_a   1.000
_cell.length_b   1.000
_cell.length_c   1.000
_cell.angle_alpha   90.00
_cell.angle_beta   90.00
_cell.angle_gamma   90.00
#
_symmetry.space_group_name_H-M   'P 1'
#
loop_
_entity.id
_entity.type
_entity.pdbx_description
1 polymer ?
#
loop_
_entity_poly.entity_id
_entity_poly.type
_entity_poly.pdbx_seq_one_letter_code
_entity_poly.pdbx_strand_id
1 'polypeptide(L)'
;MPDILFTNPEKPIVPSAAIIRETDSFQVQWSAVNRSDADVEAFTDRLVITRIPEGCPGSDDAEHPVVFDETFDEPALATGEAGPLQGPTVGPFAAGAYRLTVTLANDTGAGDETFNCINIEPAA
;
A
#
# COMPACT_ATOMS: atom_id res chain seq x y z
N MET A 1 -2.24 -22.52 -4.98
CA MET A 1 -2.74 -21.17 -5.34
C MET A 1 -1.58 -20.24 -5.08
N PRO A 2 -1.25 -19.28 -5.98
CA PRO A 2 -0.15 -18.36 -5.71
C PRO A 2 -0.44 -17.66 -4.38
N ASP A 3 0.59 -17.52 -3.56
CA ASP A 3 0.50 -16.98 -2.20
C ASP A 3 1.49 -15.82 -2.14
N ILE A 4 1.08 -14.69 -2.70
CA ILE A 4 1.89 -13.46 -2.69
C ILE A 4 1.51 -12.66 -1.45
N LEU A 5 2.42 -12.63 -0.48
CA LEU A 5 2.19 -12.01 0.81
C LEU A 5 3.10 -10.80 1.01
N PHE A 6 2.75 -9.94 1.96
CA PHE A 6 3.68 -8.89 2.39
C PHE A 6 4.91 -9.48 3.08
N THR A 7 6.10 -9.01 2.72
CA THR A 7 7.37 -9.46 3.31
C THR A 7 7.41 -9.21 4.82
N ASN A 8 6.78 -8.12 5.29
CA ASN A 8 6.65 -7.79 6.72
C ASN A 8 5.17 -7.76 7.13
N PRO A 9 4.60 -8.86 7.65
CA PRO A 9 3.18 -8.92 7.99
C PRO A 9 2.81 -8.05 9.20
N GLU A 10 3.76 -7.69 10.08
CA GLU A 10 3.49 -6.81 11.22
C GLU A 10 3.36 -5.35 10.81
N LYS A 11 4.06 -4.95 9.75
CA LYS A 11 4.08 -3.59 9.19
C LYS A 11 4.15 -3.66 7.66
N PRO A 12 3.05 -4.08 7.01
CA PRO A 12 3.05 -4.36 5.57
C PRO A 12 3.17 -3.10 4.71
N ILE A 13 2.63 -1.97 5.19
CA ILE A 13 2.62 -0.69 4.50
C ILE A 13 3.18 0.38 5.44
N VAL A 14 4.29 1.00 5.08
CA VAL A 14 5.02 1.95 5.93
C VAL A 14 5.24 3.26 5.19
N PRO A 15 4.72 4.39 5.71
CA PRO A 15 5.12 5.71 5.21
C PRO A 15 6.59 6.00 5.55
N SER A 16 7.31 6.72 4.68
CA SER A 16 8.71 7.09 4.91
C SER A 16 8.92 8.05 6.09
N ALA A 17 7.84 8.64 6.63
CA ALA A 17 7.88 9.57 7.74
C ALA A 17 6.80 9.22 8.79
N ALA A 18 7.15 9.36 10.06
CA ALA A 18 6.22 9.13 11.18
C ALA A 18 5.23 10.30 11.38
N ILE A 19 5.65 11.51 10.99
CA ILE A 19 4.83 12.72 11.00
C ILE A 19 4.84 13.27 9.57
N ILE A 20 3.66 13.44 9.00
CA ILE A 20 3.46 13.94 7.64
C ILE A 20 2.60 15.20 7.74
N ARG A 21 3.05 16.30 7.16
CA ARG A 21 2.29 17.55 7.11
C ARG A 21 1.66 17.74 5.75
N GLU A 22 0.65 18.60 5.67
CA GLU A 22 -0.07 18.85 4.42
C GLU A 22 0.77 19.46 3.28
N THR A 23 1.96 19.97 3.61
CA THR A 23 2.95 20.46 2.63
C THR A 23 3.92 19.38 2.16
N ASP A 24 3.92 18.22 2.81
CA ASP A 24 4.93 17.18 2.59
C ASP A 24 4.46 16.20 1.52
N SER A 25 5.39 15.82 0.64
CA SER A 25 5.30 14.55 -0.08
C SER A 25 6.06 13.47 0.70
N PHE A 26 5.59 12.23 0.65
CA PHE A 26 6.20 11.11 1.36
C PHE A 26 6.15 9.84 0.49
N GLN A 27 6.98 8.85 0.81
CA GLN A 27 6.89 7.54 0.14
C GLN A 27 5.97 6.62 0.92
N VAL A 28 5.18 5.81 0.22
CA VAL A 28 4.47 4.65 0.78
C VAL A 28 5.28 3.41 0.42
N GLN A 29 5.71 2.64 1.42
CA GLN A 29 6.64 1.53 1.21
C GLN A 29 6.00 0.19 1.54
N TRP A 30 6.21 -0.80 0.66
CA TRP A 30 5.82 -2.19 0.84
C TRP A 30 6.73 -3.11 0.02
N SER A 31 6.65 -4.42 0.24
CA SER A 31 7.36 -5.43 -0.53
C SER A 31 6.60 -6.75 -0.46
N ALA A 32 6.58 -7.48 -1.57
CA ALA A 32 5.94 -8.78 -1.70
C ALA A 32 6.93 -9.94 -1.51
N VAL A 33 6.43 -11.11 -1.12
CA VAL A 33 7.17 -12.38 -1.08
C VAL A 33 6.32 -13.50 -1.67
N ASN A 34 6.93 -14.31 -2.54
CA ASN A 34 6.27 -15.51 -3.06
C ASN A 34 6.36 -16.65 -2.05
N ARG A 35 5.23 -17.04 -1.46
CA ARG A 35 5.11 -18.16 -0.52
C ARG A 35 4.49 -19.41 -1.13
N SER A 36 4.19 -19.38 -2.43
CA SER A 36 3.65 -20.55 -3.12
C SER A 36 4.70 -21.66 -3.30
N ASP A 37 4.25 -22.83 -3.74
CA ASP A 37 5.08 -24.00 -4.03
C ASP A 37 5.73 -23.96 -5.42
N ALA A 38 5.57 -22.86 -6.15
CA ALA A 38 6.14 -22.64 -7.48
C ALA A 38 6.60 -21.19 -7.69
N ASP A 39 7.36 -20.97 -8.76
CA ASP A 39 7.70 -19.61 -9.21
C ASP A 39 6.43 -18.90 -9.71
N VAL A 40 6.40 -17.57 -9.54
CA VAL A 40 5.34 -16.73 -10.09
C VAL A 40 5.89 -15.86 -11.21
N GLU A 41 5.06 -15.65 -12.24
CA GLU A 41 5.37 -14.68 -13.30
C GLU A 41 5.35 -13.25 -12.75
N ALA A 42 5.80 -12.28 -13.55
CA ALA A 42 5.68 -10.87 -13.20
C ALA A 42 4.20 -10.50 -12.98
N PHE A 43 3.96 -9.61 -12.01
CA PHE A 43 2.62 -9.19 -11.60
C PHE A 43 2.62 -7.69 -11.28
N THR A 44 1.45 -7.16 -10.92
CA THR A 44 1.33 -5.75 -10.51
C THR A 44 0.68 -5.61 -9.15
N ASP A 45 1.21 -4.71 -8.34
CA ASP A 45 0.56 -4.26 -7.12
C ASP A 45 -0.29 -3.02 -7.40
N ARG A 46 -1.21 -2.68 -6.50
CA ARG A 46 -2.01 -1.45 -6.58
C ARG A 46 -1.99 -0.71 -5.25
N LEU A 47 -1.72 0.60 -5.28
CA LEU A 47 -1.84 1.49 -4.13
C LEU A 47 -3.03 2.43 -4.33
N VAL A 48 -4.00 2.37 -3.41
CA VAL A 48 -5.14 3.28 -3.34
C VAL A 48 -5.04 4.09 -2.05
N ILE A 49 -5.02 5.42 -2.16
CA ILE A 49 -5.08 6.33 -1.01
C ILE A 49 -6.45 6.99 -0.97
N THR A 50 -7.13 6.79 0.14
CA THR A 50 -8.49 7.29 0.36
C THR A 50 -8.46 8.26 1.53
N ARG A 51 -9.06 9.45 1.38
CA ARG A 51 -9.23 10.39 2.49
C ARG A 51 -10.46 9.97 3.30
N ILE A 52 -10.31 9.83 4.61
CA ILE A 52 -11.38 9.39 5.52
C ILE A 52 -11.56 10.44 6.63
N PRO A 53 -12.39 11.48 6.41
CA PRO A 53 -12.51 12.63 7.33
C PRO A 53 -12.88 12.30 8.78
N GLU A 54 -13.60 11.20 9.02
CA GLU A 54 -14.07 10.70 10.31
C GLU A 54 -13.00 9.92 11.09
N GLY A 55 -11.79 9.78 10.53
CA GLY A 55 -10.80 8.83 11.01
C GLY A 55 -10.93 7.49 10.28
N CYS A 56 -10.00 6.57 10.47
CA CYS A 56 -9.95 5.33 9.68
C CYS A 56 -10.56 4.16 10.48
N PRO A 57 -11.90 3.95 10.48
CA PRO A 57 -12.50 2.76 11.10
C PRO A 57 -12.19 1.53 10.23
N GLY A 58 -11.97 0.38 10.89
CA GLY A 58 -11.55 -0.86 10.23
C GLY A 58 -12.55 -1.43 9.21
N SER A 59 -13.78 -0.92 9.15
CA SER A 59 -14.71 -1.09 8.04
C SER A 59 -15.45 0.22 7.85
N ASP A 60 -15.38 0.81 6.67
CA ASP A 60 -16.28 1.90 6.32
C ASP A 60 -17.05 1.49 5.08
N ASP A 61 -18.37 1.37 5.24
CA ASP A 61 -19.31 1.17 4.14
C ASP A 61 -19.62 2.51 3.43
N ALA A 62 -19.10 3.64 3.93
CA ALA A 62 -19.23 4.94 3.30
C ALA A 62 -18.25 5.11 2.13
N GLU A 63 -18.75 5.71 1.04
CA GLU A 63 -17.91 6.12 -0.08
C GLU A 63 -17.03 7.30 0.32
N HIS A 64 -15.72 7.12 0.17
CA HIS A 64 -14.71 8.12 0.47
C HIS A 64 -13.91 8.53 -0.77
N PRO A 65 -13.44 9.78 -0.86
CA PRO A 65 -12.71 10.23 -2.04
C PRO A 65 -11.32 9.58 -2.11
N VAL A 66 -11.07 8.90 -3.22
CA VAL A 66 -9.75 8.41 -3.62
C VAL A 66 -8.93 9.59 -4.13
N VAL A 67 -7.75 9.79 -3.56
CA VAL A 67 -6.82 10.88 -3.90
C VAL A 67 -5.56 10.39 -4.61
N PHE A 68 -5.33 9.08 -4.64
CA PHE A 68 -4.25 8.42 -5.37
C PHE A 68 -4.69 6.98 -5.69
N ASP A 69 -4.44 6.53 -6.92
CA ASP A 69 -4.77 5.19 -7.40
C ASP A 69 -3.85 4.84 -8.57
N GLU A 70 -2.81 4.07 -8.29
CA GLU A 70 -1.79 3.68 -9.27
C GLU A 70 -1.38 2.23 -9.08
N THR A 71 -0.88 1.61 -10.15
CA THR A 71 -0.34 0.26 -10.16
C THR A 71 1.19 0.26 -10.31
N PHE A 72 1.84 -0.74 -9.74
CA PHE A 72 3.31 -0.86 -9.70
C PHE A 72 3.74 -2.23 -10.18
N ASP A 73 4.66 -2.25 -11.15
CA ASP A 73 5.18 -3.51 -11.70
C ASP A 73 6.11 -4.20 -10.71
N GLU A 74 5.92 -5.51 -10.58
CA GLU A 74 6.77 -6.43 -9.83
C GLU A 74 7.39 -7.44 -10.82
N PRO A 75 8.68 -7.79 -10.65
CA PRO A 75 9.29 -8.83 -11.47
C PRO A 75 8.70 -10.21 -11.13
N ALA A 76 9.01 -11.21 -11.97
CA ALA A 76 8.79 -12.60 -11.60
C ALA A 76 9.58 -12.94 -10.32
N LEU A 77 9.00 -13.75 -9.43
CA LEU A 77 9.59 -14.13 -8.16
C LEU A 77 9.68 -15.66 -8.05
N ALA A 78 10.87 -16.18 -7.76
CA ALA A 78 11.03 -17.59 -7.46
C ALA A 78 10.33 -17.97 -6.15
N THR A 79 10.06 -19.26 -5.94
CA THR A 79 9.54 -19.74 -4.64
C THR A 79 10.41 -19.27 -3.47
N GLY A 80 9.80 -18.56 -2.52
CA GLY A 80 10.45 -18.03 -1.32
C GLY A 80 11.19 -16.71 -1.52
N GLU A 81 11.23 -16.17 -2.74
CA GLU A 81 11.88 -14.90 -3.05
C GLU A 81 11.01 -13.71 -2.66
N ALA A 82 11.66 -12.67 -2.13
CA ALA A 82 11.06 -11.37 -1.89
C ALA A 82 11.31 -10.44 -3.07
N GLY A 83 10.29 -9.72 -3.49
CA GLY A 83 10.36 -8.67 -4.50
C GLY A 83 11.05 -7.40 -4.00
N PRO A 84 11.35 -6.46 -4.91
CA PRO A 84 11.89 -5.16 -4.57
C PRO A 84 11.05 -4.42 -3.52
N LEU A 85 11.68 -3.45 -2.85
CA LEU A 85 10.95 -2.48 -2.03
C LEU A 85 10.27 -1.46 -2.94
N GLN A 86 8.95 -1.47 -2.97
CA GLN A 86 8.16 -0.41 -3.59
C GLN A 86 8.18 0.84 -2.72
N GLY A 87 8.09 2.01 -3.35
CA GLY A 87 8.25 3.30 -2.66
C GLY A 87 7.79 4.53 -3.43
N PRO A 88 6.60 4.55 -4.08
CA PRO A 88 6.12 5.72 -4.79
C PRO A 88 6.00 6.94 -3.86
N THR A 89 6.39 8.10 -4.38
CA THR A 89 6.17 9.39 -3.73
C THR A 89 4.73 9.86 -3.99
N VAL A 90 4.01 10.19 -2.92
CA VAL A 90 2.62 10.65 -2.95
C VAL A 90 2.46 11.98 -2.21
N GLY A 91 1.31 12.62 -2.37
CA GLY A 91 1.02 13.94 -1.80
C GLY A 91 1.72 15.08 -2.56
N PRO A 92 1.60 16.33 -2.08
CA PRO A 92 0.99 16.73 -0.82
C PRO A 92 -0.52 16.49 -0.78
N PHE A 93 -1.05 16.23 0.41
CA PHE A 93 -2.48 16.05 0.66
C PHE A 93 -2.93 17.00 1.77
N ALA A 94 -4.19 17.45 1.73
CA ALA A 94 -4.73 18.31 2.79
C ALA A 94 -4.71 17.62 4.16
N ALA A 95 -4.64 18.39 5.24
CA ALA A 95 -4.73 17.83 6.59
C ALA A 95 -5.99 16.96 6.80
N GLY A 96 -5.82 15.87 7.57
CA GLY A 96 -6.87 14.89 7.84
C GLY A 96 -6.37 13.44 7.93
N ALA A 97 -7.30 12.50 8.11
CA ALA A 97 -7.00 11.08 8.15
C ALA A 97 -7.12 10.44 6.76
N TYR A 98 -6.25 9.48 6.48
CA TYR A 98 -6.16 8.75 5.22
C TYR A 98 -5.94 7.27 5.44
N ARG A 99 -6.42 6.46 4.51
CA ARG A 99 -6.16 5.02 4.43
C ARG A 99 -5.29 4.74 3.21
N LEU A 100 -4.15 4.11 3.44
CA LEU A 100 -3.24 3.59 2.43
C LEU A 100 -3.59 2.11 2.23
N THR A 101 -4.26 1.75 1.14
CA THR A 101 -4.59 0.36 0.82
C THR A 101 -3.62 -0.14 -0.25
N VAL A 102 -2.95 -1.25 0.02
CA VAL A 102 -2.13 -1.95 -0.98
C VAL A 102 -2.73 -3.32 -1.23
N THR A 103 -2.93 -3.63 -2.51
CA THR A 103 -3.35 -4.93 -3.02
C THR A 103 -2.20 -5.53 -3.79
N LEU A 104 -1.60 -6.61 -3.29
CA LEU A 104 -0.51 -7.31 -3.96
C LEU A 104 -1.04 -8.15 -5.13
N ALA A 105 -0.26 -8.27 -6.20
CA ALA A 105 -0.61 -9.09 -7.37
C ALA A 105 -2.06 -8.87 -7.85
N ASN A 106 -2.49 -7.61 -7.83
CA ASN A 106 -3.84 -7.12 -8.09
C ASN A 106 -4.40 -7.57 -9.45
N ASP A 107 -3.55 -7.71 -10.46
CA ASP A 107 -3.91 -8.19 -11.80
C ASP A 107 -4.19 -9.69 -11.87
N THR A 108 -3.61 -10.47 -10.95
CA THR A 108 -3.78 -11.93 -10.90
C THR A 108 -4.80 -12.38 -9.85
N GLY A 109 -5.12 -11.51 -8.89
CA GLY A 109 -6.02 -11.81 -7.77
C GLY A 109 -5.47 -12.88 -6.81
N ALA A 110 -4.15 -13.11 -6.83
CA ALA A 110 -3.48 -14.14 -6.04
C ALA A 110 -2.63 -13.58 -4.90
N GLY A 111 -2.69 -12.27 -4.66
CA GLY A 111 -1.98 -11.61 -3.58
C GLY A 111 -2.89 -11.18 -2.43
N ASP A 112 -2.24 -10.76 -1.35
CA ASP A 112 -2.88 -10.25 -0.14
C ASP A 112 -3.27 -8.77 -0.28
N GLU A 113 -4.26 -8.35 0.49
CA GLU A 113 -4.69 -6.95 0.58
C GLU A 113 -4.68 -6.50 2.03
N THR A 114 -4.10 -5.32 2.27
CA THR A 114 -4.13 -4.72 3.60
C THR A 114 -4.14 -3.20 3.53
N PHE A 115 -4.28 -2.57 4.68
CA PHE A 115 -4.26 -1.11 4.77
C PHE A 115 -3.49 -0.61 5.99
N ASN A 116 -2.99 0.62 5.87
CA ASN A 116 -2.46 1.39 6.99
C ASN A 116 -3.15 2.76 7.06
N CYS A 117 -3.56 3.14 8.26
CA CYS A 117 -4.20 4.42 8.53
C CYS A 117 -3.17 5.45 8.97
N ILE A 118 -3.18 6.62 8.34
CA ILE A 118 -2.27 7.72 8.67
C ILE A 118 -3.05 9.01 8.91
N ASN A 119 -2.42 9.93 9.64
CA ASN A 119 -2.90 11.29 9.80
C ASN A 119 -1.90 12.25 9.17
N ILE A 120 -2.43 13.22 8.44
CA ILE A 120 -1.68 14.33 7.89
C ILE A 120 -1.98 15.57 8.72
N GLU A 121 -0.95 16.14 9.30
CA GLU A 121 -1.03 17.30 10.18
C GLU A 121 -1.16 18.60 9.36
N PRO A 122 -1.83 19.64 9.90
CA PRO A 122 -1.80 20.98 9.33
C PRO A 122 -0.36 21.51 9.20
N ALA A 123 -0.16 22.42 8.25
CA ALA A 123 1.07 23.21 8.21
C ALA A 123 1.21 24.04 9.49
N ALA A 124 2.43 24.13 10.02
CA ALA A 124 2.75 24.94 11.20
C ALA A 124 2.81 26.43 10.89
#